data_AF-A0AAE0RW04-F1
#
_entry.id   AF-A0AAE0RW04-F1
#
_cell.length_a   1.000
_cell.length_b   1.000
_cell.length_c   1.000
_cell.angle_alpha   90.00
_cell.angle_beta   90.00
_cell.angle_gamma   90.00
#
_symmetry.space_group_name_H-M   'P 1'
#
loop_
_entity.id
_entity.type
_entity.pdbx_description
1 polymer ?
#
loop_
_entity_poly.entity_id
_entity_poly.type
_entity_poly.pdbx_seq_one_letter_code
_entity_poly.pdbx_strand_id
1 'polypeptide(L)'
;GDKDIVRCYACDGGLKQWVVGDDPWDEHYRWFPNCNYLKQSNYNPPWKNSKPESSCRKSAEKPLIAAREAPAPEVVARRLNKLAIEKQKPRELADDLDLNTPAALAVLEFGYSRKAVKMAIKELRSKG
;
A
#
# COMPACT_ATOMS: atom_id res chain seq x y z
N GLY A 1 14.62 24.88 -20.28
CA GLY A 1 13.52 23.95 -19.99
C GLY A 1 13.65 23.50 -18.55
N ASP A 2 12.54 23.46 -17.81
CA ASP A 2 12.55 22.97 -16.43
C ASP A 2 12.73 21.46 -16.39
N LYS A 3 13.97 21.08 -16.04
CA LYS A 3 14.49 19.92 -15.31
C LYS A 3 14.06 18.47 -15.61
N ASP A 4 13.05 18.18 -16.41
CA ASP A 4 12.64 16.84 -16.92
C ASP A 4 11.13 16.77 -17.26
N ILE A 5 10.45 17.92 -17.26
CA ILE A 5 9.02 17.97 -17.56
C ILE A 5 8.83 17.74 -19.07
N VAL A 6 8.05 16.72 -19.42
CA VAL A 6 7.65 16.42 -20.80
C VAL A 6 6.14 16.41 -20.92
N ARG A 7 5.64 16.74 -22.12
CA ARG A 7 4.21 16.75 -22.42
C ARG A 7 3.93 15.89 -23.65
N CYS A 8 2.89 15.07 -23.58
CA CYS A 8 2.38 14.37 -24.75
C CYS A 8 1.71 15.35 -25.71
N TYR A 9 2.09 15.30 -26.99
CA TYR A 9 1.52 16.16 -28.03
C TYR A 9 0.03 15.88 -28.34
N ALA A 10 -0.48 14.69 -28.00
CA ALA A 10 -1.81 14.24 -28.39
C ALA A 10 -2.88 14.39 -27.30
N CYS A 11 -2.47 14.28 -26.02
CA CYS A 11 -3.39 14.39 -24.88
C CYS A 11 -3.05 15.53 -23.92
N ASP A 12 -1.97 16.28 -24.18
CA ASP A 12 -1.43 17.32 -23.31
C ASP A 12 -1.04 16.86 -21.89
N GLY A 13 -1.02 15.54 -21.64
CA GLY A 13 -0.59 14.95 -20.38
C GLY A 13 0.88 15.25 -20.10
N GLY A 14 1.17 15.82 -18.93
CA GLY A 14 2.51 16.19 -18.49
C GLY A 14 3.07 15.23 -17.44
N LEU A 15 4.32 14.80 -17.62
CA LEU A 15 5.08 13.99 -16.66
C LEU A 15 6.38 14.71 -16.29
N LYS A 16 6.88 14.44 -15.09
CA LYS A 16 8.10 15.03 -14.50
C LYS A 16 8.68 14.07 -13.47
N GLN A 17 9.86 14.38 -12.94
CA GLN A 17 10.55 13.55 -11.94
C GLN A 17 10.86 12.14 -12.46
N TRP A 18 11.37 12.05 -13.68
CA TRP A 18 11.73 10.79 -14.30
C TRP A 18 12.92 10.16 -13.58
N VAL A 19 12.86 8.84 -13.35
CA VAL A 19 13.98 8.08 -12.78
C VAL A 19 14.58 7.13 -13.80
N VAL A 20 15.83 6.71 -13.56
CA VAL A 20 16.51 5.74 -14.41
C VAL A 20 15.74 4.42 -14.38
N GLY A 21 15.30 3.96 -15.54
CA GLY A 21 14.52 2.73 -15.70
C GLY A 21 13.05 2.95 -16.02
N ASP A 22 12.54 4.18 -15.91
CA ASP A 22 11.19 4.50 -16.36
C ASP A 22 11.09 4.35 -17.89
N ASP A 23 10.07 3.63 -18.35
CA ASP A 23 9.74 3.56 -19.77
C ASP A 23 8.66 4.60 -20.10
N PRO A 24 8.87 5.47 -21.11
CA PRO A 24 7.90 6.51 -21.46
C PRO A 24 6.52 5.98 -21.86
N TRP A 25 6.44 4.79 -22.45
CA TRP A 25 5.15 4.20 -22.82
C TRP A 25 4.43 3.61 -21.61
N ASP A 26 5.16 2.94 -20.71
CA ASP A 26 4.61 2.41 -19.46
C ASP A 26 4.02 3.53 -18.60
N GLU A 27 4.79 4.61 -18.38
CA GLU A 27 4.34 5.75 -17.58
C GLU A 27 3.18 6.49 -18.27
N HIS A 28 3.22 6.67 -19.59
CA HIS A 28 2.09 7.24 -20.32
C HIS A 28 0.83 6.38 -20.18
N TYR A 29 0.95 5.06 -20.32
CA TYR A 29 -0.17 4.14 -20.17
C TYR A 29 -0.73 4.13 -18.74
N ARG A 30 0.14 4.24 -17.74
CA ARG A 30 -0.23 4.29 -16.32
C ARG A 30 -1.03 5.55 -15.97
N TRP A 31 -0.59 6.72 -16.44
CA TRP A 31 -1.16 8.01 -16.03
C TRP A 31 -2.21 8.57 -16.99
N PHE A 32 -2.11 8.29 -18.28
CA PHE A 32 -3.04 8.79 -19.31
C PHE A 32 -3.60 7.67 -20.20
N PRO A 33 -4.28 6.65 -19.63
CA PRO A 33 -4.80 5.50 -20.38
C PRO A 33 -5.84 5.87 -21.45
N ASN A 34 -6.39 7.08 -21.38
CA ASN A 34 -7.37 7.59 -22.34
C ASN A 34 -6.79 8.33 -23.54
N CYS A 35 -5.46 8.51 -23.61
CA CYS A 35 -4.81 9.18 -24.73
C CYS A 35 -5.12 8.49 -26.06
N ASN A 36 -5.63 9.25 -27.04
CA ASN A 36 -5.99 8.71 -28.35
C ASN A 36 -4.77 8.16 -29.10
N TYR A 37 -3.62 8.84 -29.00
CA TYR A 37 -2.38 8.37 -29.62
C TYR A 37 -1.90 7.06 -29.01
N LEU A 38 -1.96 6.93 -27.68
CA LEU A 38 -1.61 5.70 -26.98
C LEU A 38 -2.52 4.52 -27.37
N LYS A 39 -3.83 4.78 -27.57
CA LYS A 39 -4.78 3.76 -28.05
C LYS A 39 -4.49 3.35 -29.49
N GLN A 40 -4.04 4.29 -30.33
CA GLN A 40 -3.70 4.04 -31.74
C GLN A 40 -2.34 3.35 -31.92
N SER A 41 -1.40 3.54 -31.00
CA SER A 41 -0.06 2.96 -31.09
C SER A 41 -0.03 1.44 -30.84
N ASN A 42 -1.17 0.82 -30.50
CA ASN A 42 -1.28 -0.59 -30.10
C ASN A 42 -0.35 -0.96 -28.93
N TYR A 43 0.09 0.01 -28.14
CA TYR A 43 0.94 -0.25 -26.98
C TYR A 43 0.15 -1.05 -25.94
N ASN A 44 0.72 -2.19 -25.54
CA ASN A 44 0.09 -3.12 -24.63
C ASN A 44 1.12 -3.59 -23.59
N PRO A 45 1.18 -2.97 -22.41
CA PRO A 45 2.22 -3.29 -21.46
C PRO A 45 1.99 -4.70 -20.87
N PRO A 46 3.08 -5.44 -20.57
CA PRO A 46 2.99 -6.83 -20.12
C PRO A 46 2.20 -6.99 -18.81
N TRP A 47 2.22 -5.98 -17.94
CA TRP A 47 1.52 -5.97 -16.66
C TRP A 47 0.01 -5.67 -16.76
N LYS A 48 -0.51 -5.24 -17.92
CA LYS A 48 -1.94 -4.94 -18.10
C LYS A 48 -2.86 -6.14 -17.83
N ASN A 49 -2.37 -7.33 -18.14
CA ASN A 49 -3.11 -8.58 -17.99
C ASN A 49 -2.75 -9.32 -16.69
N SER A 50 -1.81 -8.78 -15.90
CA SER A 50 -1.51 -9.32 -14.59
C SER A 50 -2.71 -9.06 -13.69
N LYS A 51 -3.32 -10.16 -13.21
CA LYS A 51 -4.37 -10.11 -12.19
C LYS A 51 -3.84 -9.25 -11.05
N PRO A 52 -4.56 -8.20 -10.59
CA PRO A 52 -4.08 -7.40 -9.49
C PRO A 52 -3.91 -8.34 -8.29
N GLU A 53 -2.67 -8.57 -7.88
CA GLU A 53 -2.41 -9.19 -6.60
C GLU A 53 -3.04 -8.26 -5.56
N SER A 54 -4.04 -8.79 -4.89
CA SER A 54 -5.04 -8.04 -4.15
C SER A 54 -4.43 -7.33 -2.94
N SER A 55 -4.34 -6.00 -2.96
CA SER A 55 -4.59 -5.13 -1.79
C SER A 55 -4.71 -3.65 -2.16
N CYS A 56 -5.90 -3.23 -2.58
CA CYS A 56 -6.61 -2.02 -2.15
C CYS A 56 -7.82 -1.82 -3.08
N ARG A 57 -9.00 -2.28 -2.64
CA ARG A 57 -10.25 -1.84 -3.27
C ARG A 57 -10.43 -0.39 -2.86
N LYS A 58 -10.24 0.55 -3.81
CA LYS A 58 -10.70 1.93 -3.63
C LYS A 58 -12.19 1.86 -3.33
N SER A 59 -12.58 2.37 -2.16
CA SER A 59 -13.97 2.51 -1.75
C SER A 59 -14.75 3.21 -2.85
N ALA A 60 -15.73 2.50 -3.44
CA ALA A 60 -16.79 3.14 -4.17
C ALA A 60 -17.72 3.74 -3.13
N GLU A 61 -17.60 5.04 -2.88
CA GLU A 61 -18.58 5.77 -2.07
C GLU A 61 -19.90 5.80 -2.85
N LYS A 62 -20.86 4.99 -2.38
CA LYS A 62 -22.24 5.05 -2.86
C LYS A 62 -23.01 6.02 -1.94
N PRO A 63 -23.78 6.99 -2.45
CA PRO A 63 -24.45 7.96 -1.59
C PRO A 63 -25.56 7.28 -0.79
N LEU A 64 -25.52 7.40 0.53
CA LEU A 64 -26.58 6.93 1.41
C LEU A 64 -27.61 8.06 1.58
N ILE A 65 -28.72 7.98 0.84
CA ILE A 65 -29.96 8.71 1.18
C ILE A 65 -30.90 7.79 1.96
N ALA A 66 -31.52 8.39 2.96
CA ALA A 66 -32.16 7.85 4.17
C ALA A 66 -33.26 6.78 3.99
N ALA A 67 -33.35 5.87 4.97
CA ALA A 67 -34.64 5.45 5.56
C ALA A 67 -34.47 4.66 6.89
N ARG A 68 -34.88 5.31 8.00
CA ARG A 68 -35.69 4.84 9.15
C ARG A 68 -35.26 3.64 10.05
N GLU A 69 -35.57 3.82 11.34
CA GLU A 69 -35.12 3.10 12.55
C GLU A 69 -35.80 1.73 12.89
N ALA A 70 -35.04 0.93 13.65
CA ALA A 70 -35.38 -0.02 14.75
C ALA A 70 -35.90 -1.45 14.43
N PRO A 71 -35.84 -2.43 15.37
CA PRO A 71 -35.00 -2.61 16.58
C PRO A 71 -34.25 -3.97 16.64
N ALA A 72 -33.35 -4.14 17.61
CA ALA A 72 -32.58 -5.37 17.88
C ALA A 72 -33.41 -6.48 18.56
N PRO A 73 -32.99 -7.75 18.43
CA PRO A 73 -33.10 -8.66 19.57
C PRO A 73 -31.75 -9.25 20.01
N GLU A 74 -31.57 -9.18 21.32
CA GLU A 74 -30.71 -9.96 22.20
C GLU A 74 -30.72 -11.47 21.88
N VAL A 75 -29.77 -12.21 22.50
CA VAL A 75 -29.66 -13.70 22.58
C VAL A 75 -28.62 -14.31 21.63
N VAL A 76 -27.34 -14.38 22.05
CA VAL A 76 -26.70 -15.60 22.60
C VAL A 76 -25.29 -15.26 23.09
N ALA A 77 -25.14 -15.21 24.42
CA ALA A 77 -23.85 -15.22 25.08
C ALA A 77 -23.45 -16.66 25.47
N ARG A 78 -22.12 -16.90 25.46
CA ARG A 78 -21.36 -17.97 26.17
C ARG A 78 -21.24 -19.34 25.49
N ARG A 79 -20.00 -19.68 25.09
CA ARG A 79 -19.40 -20.98 25.48
C ARG A 79 -17.87 -20.92 25.64
N LEU A 80 -17.51 -20.69 26.90
CA LEU A 80 -16.31 -21.00 27.68
C LEU A 80 -15.07 -21.63 27.03
N ASN A 81 -13.93 -21.02 27.37
CA ASN A 81 -12.57 -21.57 27.46
C ASN A 81 -12.53 -23.06 27.82
N LYS A 82 -11.78 -23.84 27.04
CA LYS A 82 -11.26 -25.14 27.45
C LYS A 82 -9.73 -25.08 27.46
N LEU A 83 -9.21 -25.11 28.69
CA LEU A 83 -7.82 -24.99 29.11
C LEU A 83 -6.98 -26.20 28.70
N ALA A 84 -5.73 -25.96 28.30
CA ALA A 84 -4.52 -26.74 28.63
C ALA A 84 -3.34 -25.98 28.01
N ILE A 85 -2.74 -25.00 28.69
CA ILE A 85 -1.51 -25.21 29.48
C ILE A 85 -0.58 -26.24 28.82
N GLU A 86 -0.02 -25.87 27.67
CA GLU A 86 1.19 -26.52 27.15
C GLU A 86 2.30 -25.46 27.21
N LYS A 87 3.05 -25.52 28.30
CA LYS A 87 4.41 -24.99 28.49
C LYS A 87 4.54 -23.46 28.53
N GLN A 88 4.64 -22.99 29.77
CA GLN A 88 5.43 -21.82 30.13
C GLN A 88 6.81 -21.90 29.46
N LYS A 89 7.01 -21.13 28.39
CA LYS A 89 8.20 -20.32 28.28
C LYS A 89 7.74 -18.93 28.71
N PRO A 90 8.43 -18.22 29.62
CA PRO A 90 8.17 -16.80 29.79
C PRO A 90 8.15 -16.22 28.39
N ARG A 91 7.06 -15.55 28.02
CA ARG A 91 7.04 -14.74 26.80
C ARG A 91 8.17 -13.76 27.06
N GLU A 92 9.36 -14.05 26.54
CA GLU A 92 10.40 -13.05 26.37
C GLU A 92 9.63 -11.87 25.84
N LEU A 93 9.65 -10.77 26.59
CA LEU A 93 8.99 -9.53 26.24
C LEU A 93 9.50 -9.23 24.84
N ALA A 94 8.74 -9.68 23.85
CA ALA A 94 9.24 -9.73 22.51
C ALA A 94 9.34 -8.25 22.18
N ASP A 95 10.58 -7.78 22.08
CA ASP A 95 10.95 -6.56 21.39
C ASP A 95 10.56 -6.75 19.91
N ASP A 96 9.27 -7.01 19.66
CA ASP A 96 8.60 -7.00 18.38
C ASP A 96 8.47 -5.53 18.01
N LEU A 97 9.63 -4.96 17.72
CA LEU A 97 9.75 -3.83 16.84
C LEU A 97 9.18 -4.28 15.50
N ASP A 98 7.95 -3.86 15.27
CA ASP A 98 7.24 -4.08 14.03
C ASP A 98 7.97 -3.33 12.89
N LEU A 99 8.86 -4.06 12.23
CA LEU A 99 9.58 -3.59 11.04
C LEU A 99 8.68 -3.56 9.79
N ASN A 100 7.40 -3.90 9.91
CA ASN A 100 6.45 -3.84 8.78
C ASN A 100 5.74 -2.48 8.69
N THR A 101 6.06 -1.53 9.57
CA THR A 101 5.58 -0.16 9.43
C THR A 101 6.14 0.47 8.13
N PRO A 102 5.37 1.33 7.42
CA PRO A 102 5.85 1.97 6.20
C PRO A 102 7.17 2.74 6.39
N ALA A 103 7.36 3.36 7.56
CA ALA A 103 8.59 4.05 7.90
C ALA A 103 9.79 3.09 8.05
N ALA A 104 9.62 1.95 8.72
CA ALA A 104 10.68 0.95 8.84
C ALA A 104 11.00 0.30 7.49
N LEU A 105 9.99 0.04 6.66
CA LEU A 105 10.16 -0.53 5.32
C LEU A 105 10.96 0.39 4.40
N ALA A 106 10.66 1.69 4.39
CA ALA A 106 11.43 2.66 3.59
C ALA A 106 12.91 2.64 3.98
N VAL A 107 13.24 2.63 5.28
CA VAL A 107 14.64 2.57 5.74
C VAL A 107 15.31 1.26 5.32
N LEU A 108 14.59 0.14 5.32
CA LEU A 108 15.14 -1.13 4.81
C LEU A 108 15.40 -1.07 3.29
N GLU A 109 14.54 -0.41 2.53
CA GLU A 109 14.69 -0.21 1.08
C GLU A 109 15.94 0.59 0.72
N PHE A 110 16.33 1.57 1.56
CA PHE A 110 17.60 2.29 1.44
C PHE A 110 18.84 1.45 1.83
N GLY A 111 18.69 0.15 2.10
CA GLY A 111 19.79 -0.78 2.31
C GLY A 111 20.28 -0.89 3.77
N TYR A 112 19.57 -0.30 4.73
CA TYR A 112 19.93 -0.43 6.13
C TYR A 112 19.60 -1.83 6.67
N SER A 113 20.47 -2.40 7.50
CA SER A 113 20.23 -3.73 8.07
C SER A 113 19.04 -3.72 9.04
N ARG A 114 18.24 -4.80 9.05
CA ARG A 114 17.15 -4.99 10.02
C ARG A 114 17.61 -4.81 11.48
N LYS A 115 18.86 -5.16 11.80
CA LYS A 115 19.46 -4.98 13.12
C LYS A 115 19.65 -3.49 13.46
N ALA A 116 20.14 -2.70 12.53
CA ALA A 116 20.32 -1.25 12.71
C ALA A 116 18.97 -0.53 12.91
N VAL A 117 17.97 -0.87 12.08
CA VAL A 117 16.61 -0.30 12.20
C VAL A 117 15.98 -0.68 13.55
N LYS A 118 16.20 -1.92 14.02
CA LYS A 118 15.73 -2.34 15.34
C LYS A 118 16.37 -1.55 16.49
N MET A 119 17.68 -1.36 16.44
CA MET A 119 18.37 -0.59 17.48
C MET A 119 17.87 0.86 17.51
N ALA A 120 17.67 1.49 16.35
CA ALA A 120 17.20 2.86 16.24
C ALA A 120 15.79 3.05 16.82
N ILE A 121 14.83 2.18 16.49
CA ILE A 121 13.46 2.30 17.03
C ILE A 121 13.44 2.02 18.55
N LYS A 122 14.28 1.09 19.06
CA LYS A 122 14.39 0.83 20.49
C LYS A 122 14.91 2.06 21.25
N GLU A 123 15.90 2.74 20.68
CA GLU A 123 16.46 3.99 21.19
C GLU A 123 15.45 5.16 21.16
N LEU A 124 14.61 5.24 20.12
CA LEU A 124 13.56 6.26 20.05
C LEU A 124 12.50 6.05 21.14
N ARG A 125 12.14 4.80 21.43
CA ARG A 125 11.19 4.44 22.49
C ARG A 125 11.72 4.66 23.89
N SER A 126 13.04 4.66 24.11
CA SER A 126 13.64 4.91 25.43
C SER A 126 13.79 6.40 25.76
N LYS A 127 13.67 7.28 24.76
CA LYS A 127 13.85 8.74 24.89
C LYS A 127 12.55 9.55 24.91
N GLY A 128 11.40 8.92 24.63
CA GLY A 128 10.07 9.52 24.72
C GLY A 128 9.35 9.09 25.98
#